data_AF-A0A1Y2DSY1-F1
#
_entry.id   AF-A0A1Y2DSY1-F1
#
_cell.length_a   1.000
_cell.length_b   1.000
_cell.length_c   1.000
_cell.angle_alpha   90.00
_cell.angle_beta   90.00
_cell.angle_gamma   90.00
#
_symmetry.space_group_name_H-M   'P 1'
#
loop_
_entity.id
_entity.type
_entity.pdbx_description
1 polymer ?
#
loop_
_entity_poly.entity_id
_entity_poly.type
_entity_poly.pdbx_seq_one_letter_code
_entity_poly.pdbx_strand_id
1 'polypeptide(L)'
;MSKLKTLSEFTCFPRLPPEIRQLIWQFAIPIRVFEIDYLHATLGPSESGCSCDRPAWPLPAPRIARVCREARHVSQILGGWRLLEAKDYGFNITGRWTWFDSGADTLCVYTWNYRNRPNSNDARYFNLHAFCQTATNICVGLSSLTWDPLPMPLFFAFRLGDRKLWPRLANYMFFNDTIHLHLPPEAIRTQTLFTEGSYTALVDIRDTKKLKQCQELWDQHCLGHANATRRWMPEITPNSFPGILNSPERAEEYARRQHDRLRNIWLHAHYSALLDGDDMLQDRTLFKPDSIDPSKPRFLHHHPWARKTLAKMPDYRLVIVVRMCKDYIHDASHLYRKNEMPERRVAGANVLPANFSFHGGFEQ
;
A
#
# COMPACT_ATOMS: atom_id res chain seq x y z
N MET A 1 -43.36 -0.18 8.90
CA MET A 1 -42.03 -0.42 8.32
C MET A 1 -42.18 -1.27 7.06
N SER A 2 -42.12 -0.66 5.88
CA SER A 2 -42.22 -1.37 4.60
C SER A 2 -40.92 -2.14 4.34
N LYS A 3 -41.01 -3.46 4.14
CA LYS A 3 -39.89 -4.28 3.67
C LYS A 3 -39.39 -3.70 2.35
N LEU A 4 -38.17 -3.15 2.33
CA LEU A 4 -37.47 -2.80 1.09
C LEU A 4 -37.41 -4.05 0.23
N LYS A 5 -38.12 -4.04 -0.91
CA LYS A 5 -38.08 -5.09 -1.91
C LYS A 5 -36.64 -5.11 -2.45
N THR A 6 -35.87 -6.13 -2.10
CA THR A 6 -34.57 -6.38 -2.71
C THR A 6 -34.80 -6.56 -4.20
N LEU A 7 -34.41 -5.56 -5.01
CA LEU A 7 -34.32 -5.69 -6.45
C LEU A 7 -33.22 -6.71 -6.73
N SER A 8 -33.61 -7.98 -6.86
CA SER A 8 -32.69 -9.09 -7.09
C SER A 8 -32.11 -9.10 -8.51
N GLU A 9 -32.66 -8.30 -9.42
CA GLU A 9 -32.29 -8.30 -10.84
C GLU A 9 -32.27 -6.88 -11.42
N PHE A 10 -31.14 -6.51 -12.02
CA PHE A 10 -31.05 -5.35 -12.89
C PHE A 10 -31.61 -5.74 -14.26
N THR A 11 -32.94 -5.73 -14.38
CA THR A 11 -33.69 -6.32 -15.51
C THR A 11 -33.29 -5.79 -16.89
N CYS A 12 -32.71 -4.59 -16.95
CA CYS A 12 -32.22 -4.00 -18.20
C CYS A 12 -30.79 -4.38 -18.57
N PHE A 13 -29.97 -4.92 -17.65
CA PHE A 13 -28.55 -5.17 -17.91
C PHE A 13 -28.33 -6.09 -19.11
N PRO A 14 -29.02 -7.25 -19.24
CA PRO A 14 -28.82 -8.14 -20.39
C PRO A 14 -29.26 -7.55 -21.73
N ARG A 15 -30.06 -6.47 -21.72
CA ARG A 15 -30.55 -5.79 -22.93
C ARG A 15 -29.61 -4.70 -23.42
N LEU A 16 -28.58 -4.35 -22.65
CA LEU A 16 -27.59 -3.38 -23.05
C LEU A 16 -26.67 -3.96 -24.14
N PRO A 17 -26.19 -3.13 -25.10
CA PRO A 17 -25.16 -3.53 -26.04
C PRO A 17 -23.94 -4.15 -25.31
N PRO A 18 -23.29 -5.18 -25.89
CA PRO A 18 -22.14 -5.85 -25.27
C PRO A 18 -21.04 -4.88 -24.81
N GLU A 19 -20.78 -3.83 -25.58
CA GLU A 19 -19.75 -2.82 -25.29
C GLU A 19 -20.08 -2.06 -24.00
N ILE A 20 -21.35 -1.69 -23.82
CA ILE A 20 -21.81 -0.99 -22.60
C ILE A 20 -21.73 -1.92 -21.39
N ARG A 21 -22.12 -3.19 -21.54
CA ARG A 21 -22.01 -4.17 -20.46
C ARG A 21 -20.56 -4.39 -20.03
N GLN A 22 -19.65 -4.49 -21.00
CA GLN A 22 -18.21 -4.58 -20.72
C GLN A 22 -17.71 -3.36 -19.95
N LEU A 23 -18.06 -2.13 -20.37
CA LEU A 23 -17.68 -0.91 -19.65
C LEU A 23 -18.22 -0.91 -18.21
N ILE A 24 -19.49 -1.29 -18.01
CA ILE A 24 -20.06 -1.39 -16.66
C ILE A 24 -19.25 -2.37 -15.80
N TRP A 25 -18.87 -3.53 -16.36
CA TRP A 25 -18.04 -4.48 -15.64
C TRP A 25 -16.64 -3.94 -15.33
N GLN A 26 -16.01 -3.22 -16.25
CA GLN A 26 -14.71 -2.58 -16.02
C GLN A 26 -14.79 -1.56 -14.88
N PHE A 27 -15.81 -0.69 -14.88
CA PHE A 27 -16.01 0.32 -13.83
C PHE A 27 -16.42 -0.26 -12.48
N ALA A 28 -17.00 -1.46 -12.46
CA ALA A 28 -17.44 -2.11 -11.24
C ALA A 28 -16.34 -2.95 -10.58
N ILE A 29 -15.16 -3.11 -11.20
CA ILE A 29 -13.98 -3.66 -10.52
C ILE A 29 -13.48 -2.62 -9.49
N PRO A 30 -13.35 -2.99 -8.21
CA PRO A 30 -12.88 -2.07 -7.19
C PRO A 30 -11.40 -1.75 -7.37
N ILE A 31 -11.06 -0.46 -7.25
CA ILE A 31 -9.67 0.00 -7.10
C ILE A 31 -9.20 -0.34 -5.70
N ARG A 32 -8.17 -1.16 -5.55
CA ARG A 32 -7.71 -1.62 -4.23
C ARG A 32 -6.26 -1.22 -3.99
N VAL A 33 -5.92 -1.15 -2.71
CA VAL A 33 -4.55 -0.94 -2.26
C VAL A 33 -4.00 -2.31 -1.86
N PHE A 34 -2.97 -2.76 -2.55
CA PHE A 34 -2.22 -3.94 -2.18
C PHE A 34 -0.97 -3.50 -1.41
N GLU A 35 -0.92 -3.81 -0.13
CA GLU A 35 0.20 -3.46 0.71
C GLU A 35 1.33 -4.49 0.58
N ILE A 36 2.56 -3.99 0.66
CA ILE A 36 3.75 -4.78 0.88
C ILE A 36 4.38 -4.17 2.12
N ASP A 37 4.34 -4.95 3.19
CA ASP A 37 5.08 -4.66 4.40
C ASP A 37 6.14 -5.74 4.55
N TYR A 38 7.37 -5.33 4.87
CA TYR A 38 8.40 -6.29 5.19
C TYR A 38 7.91 -7.12 6.37
N LEU A 39 7.91 -8.44 6.19
CA LEU A 39 7.61 -9.41 7.23
C LEU A 39 8.49 -9.17 8.47
N HIS A 40 8.03 -8.32 9.38
CA HIS A 40 8.40 -8.40 10.79
C HIS A 40 7.68 -9.60 11.41
N ALA A 41 7.91 -10.78 10.84
CA ALA A 41 7.61 -12.05 11.48
C ALA A 41 8.59 -12.34 12.64
N THR A 42 9.55 -11.46 12.93
CA THR A 42 10.65 -11.72 13.88
C THR A 42 10.84 -10.66 14.97
N LEU A 43 10.18 -9.50 14.94
CA LEU A 43 10.29 -8.49 16.02
C LEU A 43 9.05 -8.49 16.90
N GLY A 44 8.90 -9.53 17.73
CA GLY A 44 8.02 -9.54 18.91
C GLY A 44 6.53 -9.18 18.69
N PRO A 45 5.71 -9.17 19.75
CA PRO A 45 4.50 -8.36 19.74
C PRO A 45 4.90 -6.91 19.46
N SER A 46 4.19 -6.24 18.56
CA SER A 46 4.39 -4.81 18.31
C SER A 46 4.36 -4.07 19.64
N GLU A 47 5.26 -3.08 19.82
CA GLU A 47 5.31 -2.27 21.05
C GLU A 47 3.98 -1.53 21.29
N SER A 48 3.15 -1.39 20.25
CA SER A 48 1.80 -0.83 20.34
C SER A 48 0.76 -1.77 20.99
N GLY A 49 1.09 -3.03 21.27
CA GLY A 49 0.17 -4.02 21.84
C GLY A 49 -1.01 -4.40 20.93
N CYS A 50 -1.06 -3.85 19.73
CA CYS A 50 -2.09 -4.08 18.72
C CYS A 50 -1.58 -5.08 17.68
N SER A 51 -2.31 -6.17 17.42
CA SER A 51 -1.91 -7.17 16.42
C SER A 51 -2.15 -6.71 14.96
N CYS A 52 -2.31 -5.40 14.78
CA CYS A 52 -2.53 -4.73 13.50
C CYS A 52 -1.32 -4.78 12.54
N ASP A 53 -0.12 -5.10 13.01
CA ASP A 53 1.11 -5.21 12.19
C ASP A 53 1.22 -6.53 11.40
N ARG A 54 0.12 -7.27 11.25
CA ARG A 54 0.13 -8.51 10.46
C ARG A 54 0.44 -8.25 9.00
N PRO A 55 1.20 -9.16 8.35
CA PRO A 55 1.61 -9.03 6.96
C PRO A 55 0.40 -8.83 6.04
N ALA A 56 0.67 -8.22 4.89
CA ALA A 56 -0.30 -8.03 3.83
C ALA A 56 -1.09 -9.31 3.57
N TRP A 57 -2.42 -9.17 3.59
CA TRP A 57 -3.30 -10.27 3.20
C TRP A 57 -3.37 -10.27 1.68
N PRO A 58 -3.26 -11.45 1.04
CA PRO A 58 -3.48 -11.52 -0.38
C PRO A 58 -4.88 -11.04 -0.67
N LEU A 59 -5.00 -10.11 -1.61
CA LEU A 59 -6.29 -9.67 -2.08
C LEU A 59 -6.93 -10.84 -2.85
N PRO A 60 -8.14 -11.26 -2.48
CA PRO A 60 -8.87 -12.23 -3.28
C PRO A 60 -9.21 -11.61 -4.64
N ALA A 61 -9.62 -12.45 -5.60
CA ALA A 61 -10.26 -11.93 -6.80
C ALA A 61 -11.48 -11.07 -6.41
N PRO A 62 -11.76 -9.96 -7.09
CA PRO A 62 -12.88 -9.09 -6.76
C PRO A 62 -14.19 -9.86 -6.83
N ARG A 63 -15.16 -9.54 -5.96
CA ARG A 63 -16.42 -10.30 -5.88
C ARG A 63 -17.16 -10.32 -7.21
N ILE A 64 -17.01 -9.26 -8.00
CA ILE A 64 -17.61 -9.13 -9.33
C ILE A 64 -17.17 -10.24 -10.30
N ALA A 65 -15.96 -10.80 -10.14
CA ALA A 65 -15.49 -11.93 -10.94
C ALA A 65 -16.30 -13.22 -10.72
N ARG A 66 -17.18 -13.25 -9.71
CA ARG A 66 -18.06 -14.38 -9.38
C ARG A 66 -19.50 -14.19 -9.86
N VAL A 67 -19.89 -13.00 -10.33
CA VAL A 67 -21.28 -12.67 -10.69
C VAL A 67 -21.74 -13.45 -11.92
N CYS A 68 -21.00 -13.38 -13.03
CA CYS A 68 -21.31 -14.10 -14.27
C CYS A 68 -20.05 -14.37 -15.10
N ARG A 69 -20.20 -15.07 -16.25
CA ARG A 69 -19.07 -15.38 -17.15
C ARG A 69 -18.45 -14.11 -17.76
N GLU A 70 -19.27 -13.14 -18.14
CA GLU A 70 -18.81 -11.88 -18.73
C GLU A 70 -17.98 -11.06 -17.73
N ALA A 71 -18.50 -10.85 -16.52
CA ALA A 71 -17.78 -10.13 -15.46
C ALA A 71 -16.46 -10.82 -15.06
N ARG A 72 -16.44 -12.16 -15.07
CA ARG A 72 -15.22 -12.95 -14.84
C ARG A 72 -14.20 -12.72 -15.95
N HIS A 73 -14.64 -12.75 -17.21
CA HIS A 73 -13.78 -12.53 -18.37
C HIS A 73 -13.15 -11.13 -18.32
N VAL A 74 -13.94 -10.09 -18.03
CA VAL A 74 -13.43 -8.72 -17.85
C VAL A 74 -12.41 -8.65 -16.71
N SER A 75 -12.70 -9.25 -15.56
CA SER A 75 -11.75 -9.34 -14.45
C SER A 75 -10.44 -10.04 -14.83
N GLN A 76 -10.47 -11.07 -15.68
CA GLN A 76 -9.27 -11.79 -16.14
C GLN A 76 -8.44 -11.00 -17.16
N ILE A 77 -9.07 -10.11 -17.92
CA ILE A 77 -8.37 -9.22 -18.85
C ILE A 77 -7.64 -8.12 -18.09
N LEU A 78 -8.32 -7.49 -17.12
CA LEU A 78 -7.79 -6.34 -16.40
C LEU A 78 -6.78 -6.72 -15.32
N GLY A 79 -7.04 -7.80 -14.59
CA GLY A 79 -6.18 -8.25 -13.50
C GLY A 79 -5.84 -9.73 -13.58
N GLY A 80 -4.96 -10.16 -12.69
CA GLY A 80 -4.55 -11.55 -12.64
C GLY A 80 -3.94 -11.94 -11.30
N TRP A 81 -3.76 -13.24 -11.11
CA TRP A 81 -3.02 -13.74 -9.97
C TRP A 81 -1.54 -13.38 -10.12
N ARG A 82 -0.96 -12.87 -9.03
CA ARG A 82 0.44 -12.49 -8.89
C ARG A 82 1.03 -13.22 -7.70
N LEU A 83 2.20 -13.81 -7.90
CA LEU A 83 2.96 -14.45 -6.84
C LEU A 83 3.59 -13.36 -5.98
N LEU A 84 3.26 -13.35 -4.69
CA LEU A 84 3.77 -12.41 -3.70
C LEU A 84 5.02 -12.94 -3.02
N GLU A 85 4.91 -14.12 -2.45
CA GLU A 85 6.01 -14.77 -1.74
C GLU A 85 6.11 -16.18 -2.25
N ALA A 86 7.27 -16.52 -2.80
CA ALA A 86 7.67 -17.91 -2.95
C ALA A 86 8.43 -18.31 -1.69
N LYS A 87 8.02 -19.43 -1.08
CA LYS A 87 8.86 -20.18 -0.16
C LYS A 87 9.37 -21.41 -0.89
N ASP A 88 10.69 -21.52 -0.99
CA ASP A 88 11.35 -22.69 -1.54
C ASP A 88 11.62 -23.69 -0.43
N TYR A 89 10.92 -24.83 -0.45
CA TYR A 89 11.16 -25.96 0.46
C TYR A 89 11.95 -27.09 -0.24
N GLY A 90 12.80 -26.77 -1.22
CA GLY A 90 13.67 -27.69 -1.95
C GLY A 90 12.97 -28.48 -3.06
N PHE A 91 11.72 -28.89 -2.85
CA PHE A 91 10.91 -29.63 -3.85
C PHE A 91 9.48 -29.10 -4.02
N ASN A 92 9.04 -28.16 -3.18
CA ASN A 92 7.72 -27.54 -3.24
C ASN A 92 7.84 -26.02 -3.09
N ILE A 93 7.57 -25.29 -4.17
CA ILE A 93 7.41 -23.83 -4.09
C ILE A 93 5.98 -23.56 -3.61
N THR A 94 5.84 -23.20 -2.34
CA THR A 94 4.55 -22.70 -1.84
C THR A 94 4.51 -21.19 -2.02
N GLY A 95 3.49 -20.73 -2.76
CA GLY A 95 3.32 -19.34 -3.12
C GLY A 95 2.18 -18.68 -2.36
N ARG A 96 2.38 -17.48 -1.81
CA ARG A 96 1.23 -16.59 -1.50
C ARG A 96 0.84 -15.88 -2.78
N TRP A 97 -0.41 -16.03 -3.21
CA TRP A 97 -0.93 -15.42 -4.44
C TRP A 97 -1.96 -14.35 -4.12
N THR A 98 -1.87 -13.20 -4.77
CA THR A 98 -2.89 -12.15 -4.72
C THR A 98 -3.46 -11.92 -6.10
N TRP A 99 -4.74 -11.55 -6.19
CA TRP A 99 -5.24 -10.97 -7.42
C TRP A 99 -4.87 -9.49 -7.43
N PHE A 100 -4.33 -9.00 -8.54
CA PHE A 100 -3.93 -7.60 -8.72
C PHE A 100 -4.29 -7.11 -10.12
N ASP A 101 -4.98 -5.97 -10.20
CA ASP A 101 -5.19 -5.22 -11.43
C ASP A 101 -4.05 -4.23 -11.61
N SER A 102 -3.17 -4.48 -12.56
CA SER A 102 -2.00 -3.63 -12.77
C SER A 102 -2.31 -2.22 -13.29
N GLY A 103 -3.49 -2.03 -13.90
CA GLY A 103 -3.94 -0.73 -14.42
C GLY A 103 -4.66 0.12 -13.37
N ALA A 104 -5.31 -0.51 -12.39
CA ALA A 104 -6.16 0.17 -11.42
C ALA A 104 -5.63 0.10 -9.97
N ASP A 105 -5.20 -1.07 -9.51
CA ASP A 105 -4.76 -1.25 -8.12
C ASP A 105 -3.48 -0.47 -7.84
N THR A 106 -3.29 -0.09 -6.58
CA THR A 106 -2.08 0.60 -6.10
C THR A 106 -1.21 -0.34 -5.29
N LEU A 107 0.06 -0.44 -5.67
CA LEU A 107 1.08 -1.12 -4.89
C LEU A 107 1.58 -0.19 -3.78
N CYS A 108 1.27 -0.48 -2.52
CA CYS A 108 1.70 0.34 -1.38
C CYS A 108 2.87 -0.33 -0.64
N VAL A 109 4.07 0.20 -0.80
CA VAL A 109 5.31 -0.33 -0.23
C VAL A 109 5.66 0.43 1.04
N TYR A 110 5.52 -0.21 2.20
CA TYR A 110 5.81 0.38 3.50
C TYR A 110 7.30 0.41 3.77
N THR A 111 7.89 -0.79 3.77
CA THR A 111 9.30 -1.03 4.00
C THR A 111 9.80 -1.97 2.91
N TRP A 112 10.91 -1.60 2.27
CA TRP A 112 11.55 -2.43 1.25
C TRP A 112 13.01 -2.67 1.61
N ASN A 113 13.35 -3.93 1.89
CA ASN A 113 14.73 -4.32 2.16
C ASN A 113 15.27 -5.18 1.01
N TYR A 114 16.15 -4.60 0.19
CA TYR A 114 16.81 -5.31 -0.91
C TYR A 114 17.90 -6.30 -0.40
N ARG A 115 18.25 -6.31 0.90
CA ARG A 115 19.46 -7.00 1.40
C ARG A 115 19.39 -8.51 1.52
N ASN A 116 18.25 -9.17 1.38
CA ASN A 116 18.25 -10.63 1.48
C ASN A 116 18.66 -11.26 0.15
N ARG A 117 19.98 -11.31 -0.09
CA ARG A 117 20.55 -12.37 -0.92
C ARG A 117 20.09 -13.72 -0.35
N PRO A 118 19.75 -14.70 -1.21
CA PRO A 118 19.30 -16.05 -0.85
C PRO A 118 20.26 -16.93 -0.07
N ASN A 119 20.84 -16.50 1.05
CA ASN A 119 21.76 -17.36 1.80
C ASN A 119 21.06 -18.18 2.89
N SER A 120 19.74 -18.06 3.06
CA SER A 120 18.96 -18.92 3.94
C SER A 120 17.85 -19.65 3.16
N ASN A 121 17.70 -20.95 3.43
CA ASN A 121 16.66 -21.84 2.89
C ASN A 121 15.21 -21.44 3.30
N ASP A 122 14.99 -20.25 3.86
CA ASP A 122 13.69 -19.77 4.36
C ASP A 122 13.39 -18.33 3.91
N ALA A 123 14.21 -17.78 3.01
CA ALA A 123 14.00 -16.44 2.50
C ALA A 123 12.78 -16.42 1.56
N ARG A 124 11.78 -15.63 1.94
CA ARG A 124 10.63 -15.32 1.10
C ARG A 124 11.03 -14.19 0.15
N TYR A 125 10.83 -14.41 -1.14
CA TYR A 125 11.12 -13.40 -2.14
C TYR A 125 9.83 -12.81 -2.67
N PHE A 126 9.71 -11.50 -2.53
CA PHE A 126 8.82 -10.69 -3.34
C PHE A 126 9.67 -10.09 -4.46
N ASN A 127 9.35 -10.36 -5.74
CA ASN A 127 10.06 -9.72 -6.83
C ASN A 127 9.38 -8.39 -7.17
N LEU A 128 9.75 -7.35 -6.42
CA LEU A 128 9.22 -6.00 -6.66
C LEU A 128 9.48 -5.50 -8.07
N HIS A 129 10.57 -5.96 -8.69
CA HIS A 129 10.85 -5.61 -10.07
C HIS A 129 9.80 -6.17 -11.03
N ALA A 130 9.55 -7.49 -10.97
CA ALA A 130 8.53 -8.13 -11.80
C ALA A 130 7.12 -7.54 -11.57
N PHE A 131 6.81 -7.16 -10.33
CA PHE A 131 5.51 -6.58 -10.01
C PHE A 131 5.35 -5.17 -10.62
N CYS A 132 6.34 -4.30 -10.40
CA CYS A 132 6.32 -2.91 -10.89
C CYS A 132 6.50 -2.77 -12.41
N GLN A 133 6.95 -3.81 -13.13
CA GLN A 133 6.97 -3.79 -14.60
C GLN A 133 5.58 -3.60 -15.21
N THR A 134 4.54 -4.09 -14.53
CA THR A 134 3.16 -4.02 -15.02
C THR A 134 2.32 -2.98 -14.30
N ALA A 135 2.60 -2.74 -13.01
CA ALA A 135 1.85 -1.80 -12.20
C ALA A 135 1.94 -0.37 -12.76
N THR A 136 0.83 0.35 -12.65
CA THR A 136 0.70 1.76 -13.04
C THR A 136 0.70 2.71 -11.85
N ASN A 137 0.33 2.22 -10.67
CA ASN A 137 0.22 3.01 -9.45
C ASN A 137 1.12 2.44 -8.35
N ILE A 138 1.97 3.28 -7.78
CA ILE A 138 2.79 2.93 -6.62
C ILE A 138 2.65 3.98 -5.53
N CYS A 139 2.59 3.52 -4.28
CA CYS A 139 2.63 4.33 -3.08
C CYS A 139 3.83 3.87 -2.26
N VAL A 140 4.70 4.79 -1.85
CA VAL A 140 5.94 4.45 -1.14
C VAL A 140 5.98 5.17 0.20
N GLY A 141 6.21 4.39 1.26
CA GLY A 141 6.36 4.87 2.62
C GLY A 141 7.73 5.50 2.83
N LEU A 142 7.80 6.48 3.73
CA LEU A 142 9.07 7.08 4.14
C LEU A 142 10.12 6.03 4.51
N SER A 143 9.74 5.02 5.30
CA SER A 143 10.65 3.98 5.76
C SER A 143 11.21 3.10 4.64
N SER A 144 10.58 3.09 3.45
CA SER A 144 11.16 2.49 2.24
C SER A 144 12.22 3.35 1.57
N LEU A 145 12.24 4.66 1.89
CA LEU A 145 13.17 5.63 1.31
C LEU A 145 14.28 6.03 2.29
N THR A 146 14.05 5.92 3.60
CA THR A 146 15.01 6.23 4.65
C THR A 146 15.51 4.95 5.29
N TRP A 147 16.81 4.68 5.20
CA TRP A 147 17.45 3.66 6.01
C TRP A 147 18.59 4.29 6.79
N ASP A 148 18.61 4.01 8.09
CA ASP A 148 19.56 4.46 9.10
C ASP A 148 20.15 3.19 9.73
N PRO A 149 21.46 3.01 9.97
CA PRO A 149 22.58 3.92 9.70
C PRO A 149 23.66 3.20 8.87
N LEU A 150 23.59 3.19 7.54
CA LEU A 150 24.71 2.70 6.73
C LEU A 150 24.91 3.56 5.47
N PRO A 151 26.18 3.73 5.03
CA PRO A 151 26.62 4.80 4.13
C PRO A 151 26.18 4.63 2.67
N MET A 152 25.32 3.67 2.38
CA MET A 152 24.81 3.40 1.05
C MET A 152 23.29 3.47 1.09
N PRO A 153 22.70 4.67 1.06
CA PRO A 153 21.36 4.75 0.54
C PRO A 153 21.44 4.25 -0.93
N LEU A 154 20.43 3.47 -1.31
CA LEU A 154 19.83 3.44 -2.66
C LEU A 154 20.11 2.29 -3.61
N PHE A 155 19.05 1.51 -3.79
CA PHE A 155 18.62 1.10 -5.13
C PHE A 155 17.18 1.53 -5.44
N PHE A 156 16.32 1.67 -4.44
CA PHE A 156 14.88 1.79 -4.72
C PHE A 156 14.46 3.20 -5.18
N ALA A 157 14.70 4.24 -4.37
CA ALA A 157 14.25 5.60 -4.71
C ALA A 157 14.82 6.12 -6.03
N PHE A 158 16.11 5.87 -6.30
CA PHE A 158 16.73 6.20 -7.59
C PHE A 158 16.08 5.51 -8.77
N ARG A 159 15.85 4.21 -8.62
CA ARG A 159 15.32 3.42 -9.73
C ARG A 159 13.88 3.80 -10.00
N LEU A 160 13.09 4.26 -9.02
CA LEU A 160 11.67 4.60 -9.26
C LEU A 160 11.45 5.65 -10.37
N GLY A 161 12.40 6.56 -10.58
CA GLY A 161 12.37 7.51 -11.69
C GLY A 161 12.85 6.94 -13.03
N ASP A 162 13.50 5.77 -13.03
CA ASP A 162 14.02 5.12 -14.23
C ASP A 162 12.89 4.44 -15.01
N ARG A 163 12.46 5.11 -16.09
CA ARG A 163 11.44 4.60 -17.01
C ARG A 163 11.84 3.33 -17.75
N LYS A 164 13.14 3.01 -17.83
CA LYS A 164 13.59 1.73 -18.41
C LYS A 164 13.28 0.56 -17.48
N LEU A 165 13.37 0.79 -16.18
CA LEU A 165 13.02 -0.22 -15.16
C LEU A 165 11.51 -0.27 -14.94
N TRP A 166 10.83 0.89 -14.98
CA TRP A 166 9.41 1.02 -14.70
C TRP A 166 8.64 1.72 -15.82
N PRO A 167 8.48 1.06 -16.98
CA PRO A 167 7.89 1.69 -18.15
C PRO A 167 6.41 2.04 -17.98
N ARG A 168 5.69 1.35 -17.09
CA ARG A 168 4.24 1.50 -16.89
C ARG A 168 3.83 2.31 -15.66
N LEU A 169 4.72 2.53 -14.70
CA LEU A 169 4.39 3.36 -13.54
C LEU A 169 4.01 4.75 -14.04
N ALA A 170 2.82 5.23 -13.72
CA ALA A 170 2.37 6.56 -14.12
C ALA A 170 2.14 7.43 -12.89
N ASN A 171 1.60 6.82 -11.83
CA ASN A 171 1.17 7.52 -10.63
C ASN A 171 2.07 7.16 -9.46
N TYR A 172 2.77 8.16 -8.94
CA TYR A 172 3.65 8.05 -7.79
C TYR A 172 2.97 8.68 -6.59
N MET A 173 2.84 7.94 -5.51
CA MET A 173 2.29 8.41 -4.26
C MET A 173 3.34 8.24 -3.15
N PHE A 174 3.31 9.14 -2.20
CA PHE A 174 4.22 9.11 -1.05
C PHE A 174 3.42 9.30 0.23
N PHE A 175 3.78 8.53 1.25
CA PHE A 175 3.25 8.70 2.59
C PHE A 175 4.35 8.64 3.63
N ASN A 176 4.18 9.42 4.68
CA ASN A 176 5.04 9.38 5.86
C ASN A 176 4.36 8.68 7.03
N ASP A 177 3.05 8.91 7.17
CA ASP A 177 2.29 8.49 8.32
C ASP A 177 1.19 7.51 7.90
N THR A 178 0.88 6.59 8.82
CA THR A 178 -0.22 5.64 8.68
C THR A 178 -1.14 5.76 9.88
N ILE A 179 -2.43 5.85 9.65
CA ILE A 179 -3.46 5.92 10.68
C ILE A 179 -4.19 4.60 10.76
N HIS A 180 -4.31 4.08 11.97
CA HIS A 180 -5.00 2.83 12.25
C HIS A 180 -6.38 3.13 12.83
N LEU A 181 -7.44 2.79 12.09
CA LEU A 181 -8.82 2.92 12.55
C LEU A 181 -9.30 1.65 13.23
N HIS A 182 -9.65 1.76 14.51
CA HIS A 182 -10.28 0.70 15.30
C HIS A 182 -11.80 0.85 15.18
N LEU A 183 -12.37 0.27 14.12
CA LEU A 183 -13.79 0.39 13.81
C LEU A 183 -14.57 -0.84 14.30
N PRO A 184 -15.74 -0.65 14.94
CA PRO A 184 -16.62 -1.77 15.25
C PRO A 184 -17.32 -2.29 13.99
N PRO A 185 -17.84 -3.53 13.98
CA PRO A 185 -18.35 -4.19 12.76
C PRO A 185 -19.49 -3.44 12.05
N GLU A 186 -20.33 -2.71 12.79
CA GLU A 186 -21.36 -1.83 12.25
C GLU A 186 -20.79 -0.66 11.46
N ALA A 187 -19.73 -0.01 11.96
CA ALA A 187 -19.07 1.10 11.27
C ALA A 187 -18.33 0.62 10.01
N ILE A 188 -17.71 -0.56 10.06
CA ILE A 188 -17.05 -1.18 8.90
C ILE A 188 -18.03 -1.41 7.74
N ARG A 189 -19.29 -1.78 8.06
CA ARG A 189 -20.32 -2.09 7.06
C ARG A 189 -20.91 -0.85 6.39
N THR A 190 -20.89 0.31 7.06
CA THR A 190 -21.52 1.54 6.56
C THR A 190 -20.52 2.54 5.99
N GLN A 191 -19.24 2.43 6.33
CA GLN A 191 -18.21 3.31 5.79
C GLN A 191 -17.96 3.04 4.29
N THR A 192 -17.51 4.08 3.60
CA THR A 192 -17.18 4.08 2.16
C THR A 192 -15.72 4.42 1.87
N LEU A 193 -14.93 4.57 2.93
CA LEU A 193 -13.52 4.94 2.86
C LEU A 193 -12.66 3.80 2.27
N PHE A 194 -12.96 2.56 2.65
CA PHE A 194 -12.27 1.37 2.17
C PHE A 194 -13.04 0.74 1.01
N THR A 195 -12.31 0.41 -0.05
CA THR A 195 -12.88 -0.33 -1.18
C THR A 195 -13.08 -1.79 -0.84
N GLU A 196 -13.99 -2.46 -1.55
CA GLU A 196 -14.36 -3.84 -1.25
C GLU A 196 -13.14 -4.78 -1.21
N GLY A 197 -12.97 -5.47 -0.07
CA GLY A 197 -11.87 -6.40 0.14
C GLY A 197 -10.52 -5.75 0.42
N SER A 198 -10.43 -4.42 0.44
CA SER A 198 -9.27 -3.69 0.91
C SER A 198 -9.46 -3.25 2.37
N TYR A 199 -8.38 -3.30 3.13
CA TYR A 199 -8.31 -2.82 4.52
C TYR A 199 -7.56 -1.50 4.62
N THR A 200 -7.23 -0.92 3.47
CA THR A 200 -6.33 0.21 3.34
C THR A 200 -6.91 1.20 2.36
N ALA A 201 -6.93 2.46 2.76
CA ALA A 201 -7.30 3.57 1.91
C ALA A 201 -6.10 4.51 1.78
N LEU A 202 -5.86 4.99 0.58
CA LEU A 202 -4.93 6.10 0.32
C LEU A 202 -5.77 7.37 0.18
N VAL A 203 -5.61 8.28 1.12
CA VAL A 203 -6.35 9.54 1.13
C VAL A 203 -5.41 10.65 0.71
N ASP A 204 -5.70 11.31 -0.41
CA ASP A 204 -4.94 12.48 -0.85
C ASP A 204 -5.02 13.57 0.23
N ILE A 205 -3.89 14.21 0.54
CA ILE A 205 -3.85 15.28 1.54
C ILE A 205 -4.73 16.50 1.15
N ARG A 206 -5.11 16.60 -0.12
CA ARG A 206 -6.00 17.63 -0.65
C ARG A 206 -7.46 17.19 -0.69
N ASP A 207 -7.77 15.91 -0.48
CA ASP A 207 -9.16 15.39 -0.42
C ASP A 207 -9.77 15.67 0.95
N THR A 208 -10.13 16.94 1.18
CA THR A 208 -10.70 17.42 2.45
C THR A 208 -11.94 16.66 2.87
N LYS A 209 -12.75 16.18 1.90
CA LYS A 209 -13.95 15.39 2.18
C LYS A 209 -13.59 14.04 2.80
N LYS A 210 -12.67 13.29 2.19
CA LYS A 210 -12.23 12.00 2.77
C LYS A 210 -11.46 12.19 4.07
N LEU A 211 -10.62 13.21 4.17
CA LEU A 211 -9.91 13.52 5.41
C LEU A 211 -10.88 13.79 6.57
N LYS A 212 -11.94 14.57 6.32
CA LYS A 212 -13.01 14.79 7.29
C LYS A 212 -13.73 13.50 7.67
N GLN A 213 -14.05 12.65 6.69
CA GLN A 213 -14.65 11.34 6.96
C GLN A 213 -13.74 10.46 7.83
N CYS A 214 -12.43 10.46 7.58
CA CYS A 214 -11.47 9.74 8.41
C CYS A 214 -11.41 10.31 9.84
N GLN A 215 -11.45 11.64 9.97
CA GLN A 215 -11.48 12.33 11.26
C GLN A 215 -12.74 11.97 12.06
N GLU A 216 -13.92 12.00 11.43
CA GLU A 216 -15.18 11.61 12.05
C GLU A 216 -15.15 10.16 12.56
N LEU A 217 -14.64 9.22 11.75
CA LEU A 217 -14.48 7.82 12.15
C LEU A 217 -13.48 7.66 13.31
N TRP A 218 -12.39 8.43 13.29
CA TRP A 218 -11.39 8.42 14.37
C TRP A 218 -11.97 8.96 15.68
N ASP A 219 -12.64 10.11 15.64
CA ASP A 219 -13.20 10.73 16.84
C ASP A 219 -14.31 9.88 17.45
N GLN A 220 -15.14 9.27 16.61
CA GLN A 220 -16.25 8.44 17.05
C GLN A 220 -15.80 7.10 17.66
N HIS A 221 -14.77 6.47 17.11
CA HIS A 221 -14.43 5.07 17.44
C HIS A 221 -13.03 4.86 18.01
N CYS A 222 -12.08 5.74 17.71
CA CYS A 222 -10.67 5.53 18.03
C CYS A 222 -10.18 6.41 19.19
N LEU A 223 -10.85 7.52 19.51
CA LEU A 223 -10.40 8.48 20.53
C LEU A 223 -10.22 7.84 21.92
N GLY A 224 -11.15 6.97 22.33
CA GLY A 224 -11.05 6.23 23.59
C GLY A 224 -9.83 5.32 23.64
N HIS A 225 -9.56 4.60 22.54
CA HIS A 225 -8.39 3.74 22.42
C HIS A 225 -7.08 4.55 22.39
N ALA A 226 -7.03 5.62 21.60
CA ALA A 226 -5.87 6.51 21.50
C ALA A 226 -5.51 7.15 22.85
N ASN A 227 -6.50 7.58 23.63
CA ASN A 227 -6.28 8.11 24.97
C ASN A 227 -5.75 7.06 25.94
N ALA A 228 -6.22 5.81 25.83
CA ALA A 228 -5.69 4.70 26.60
C ALA A 228 -4.22 4.44 26.22
N THR A 229 -3.89 4.34 24.93
CA THR A 229 -2.50 4.13 24.45
C THR A 229 -1.58 5.28 24.83
N ARG A 230 -2.04 6.54 24.74
CA ARG A 230 -1.26 7.72 25.13
C ARG A 230 -0.86 7.71 26.60
N ARG A 231 -1.69 7.14 27.48
CA ARG A 231 -1.36 6.94 28.90
C ARG A 231 -0.15 6.01 29.07
N TRP A 232 0.00 5.03 28.19
CA TRP A 232 1.08 4.04 28.24
C TRP A 232 2.33 4.48 27.44
N MET A 233 2.16 5.34 26.43
CA MET A 233 3.23 5.77 25.51
C MET A 233 3.16 7.27 25.17
N PRO A 234 3.47 8.16 26.14
CA PRO A 234 3.37 9.60 25.95
C PRO A 234 4.34 10.17 24.90
N GLU A 235 5.51 9.53 24.72
CA GLU A 235 6.57 9.99 23.79
C GLU A 235 6.23 9.79 22.31
N ILE A 236 5.29 8.88 22.00
CA ILE A 236 4.91 8.55 20.61
C ILE A 236 3.91 9.56 20.02
N THR A 237 3.36 10.49 20.84
CA THR A 237 2.20 11.32 20.44
C THR A 237 2.40 12.85 20.46
N PRO A 238 3.34 13.43 19.70
CA PRO A 238 3.25 14.85 19.34
C PRO A 238 2.42 15.11 18.07
N ASN A 239 2.36 14.15 17.13
CA ASN A 239 1.72 14.32 15.81
C ASN A 239 0.43 13.50 15.69
N SER A 240 -0.43 13.57 16.71
CA SER A 240 -1.72 12.88 16.67
C SER A 240 -2.53 13.32 15.45
N PHE A 241 -3.20 12.37 14.81
CA PHE A 241 -4.09 12.55 13.65
C PHE A 241 -4.98 13.83 13.69
N PRO A 242 -5.58 14.22 14.83
CA PRO A 242 -6.35 15.46 14.92
C PRO A 242 -5.50 16.70 14.61
N GLY A 243 -4.24 16.73 15.05
CA GLY A 243 -3.35 17.86 14.83
C GLY A 243 -3.14 18.20 13.35
N ILE A 244 -3.10 17.19 12.47
CA ILE A 244 -2.81 17.34 11.04
C ILE A 244 -4.06 17.75 10.25
N LEU A 245 -5.25 17.29 10.64
CA LEU A 245 -6.48 17.43 9.83
C LEU A 245 -7.52 18.41 10.36
N ASN A 246 -7.28 19.03 11.53
CA ASN A 246 -8.23 19.95 12.14
C ASN A 246 -8.44 21.26 11.36
N SER A 247 -7.55 21.63 10.44
CA SER A 247 -7.75 22.79 9.56
C SER A 247 -7.05 22.65 8.21
N PRO A 248 -7.55 23.30 7.13
CA PRO A 248 -6.89 23.33 5.83
C PRO A 248 -5.44 23.83 5.89
N GLU A 249 -5.17 24.85 6.71
CA GLU A 249 -3.84 25.45 6.85
C GLU A 249 -2.84 24.45 7.44
N ARG A 250 -3.27 23.63 8.41
CA ARG A 250 -2.42 22.59 9.00
C ARG A 250 -2.17 21.43 8.04
N ALA A 251 -3.17 21.05 7.24
CA ALA A 251 -2.99 20.06 6.18
C ALA A 251 -1.99 20.54 5.13
N GLU A 252 -2.06 21.82 4.74
CA GLU A 252 -1.10 22.44 3.82
C GLU A 252 0.31 22.55 4.43
N GLU A 253 0.43 22.94 5.70
CA GLU A 253 1.70 22.95 6.41
C GLU A 253 2.31 21.54 6.50
N TYR A 254 1.50 20.54 6.83
CA TYR A 254 1.93 19.14 6.82
C TYR A 254 2.38 18.72 5.42
N ALA A 255 1.59 18.99 4.38
CA ALA A 255 1.94 18.68 3.00
C ALA A 255 3.28 19.32 2.60
N ARG A 256 3.48 20.60 2.92
CA ARG A 256 4.73 21.32 2.68
C ARG A 256 5.91 20.64 3.38
N ARG A 257 5.78 20.29 4.66
CA ARG A 257 6.83 19.59 5.42
C ARG A 257 7.16 18.22 4.82
N GLN A 258 6.16 17.46 4.40
CA GLN A 258 6.38 16.15 3.79
C GLN A 258 7.01 16.25 2.41
N HIS A 259 6.59 17.20 1.58
CA HIS A 259 7.25 17.49 0.31
C HIS A 259 8.72 17.90 0.52
N ASP A 260 9.00 18.79 1.47
CA ASP A 260 10.36 19.20 1.78
C ASP A 260 11.22 18.02 2.23
N ARG A 261 10.65 17.11 3.05
CA ARG A 261 11.33 15.89 3.48
C ARG A 261 11.64 14.97 2.29
N LEU A 262 10.66 14.72 1.44
CA LEU A 262 10.81 13.89 0.24
C LEU A 262 11.85 14.46 -0.72
N ARG A 263 11.86 15.78 -0.93
CA ARG A 263 12.89 16.49 -1.70
C ARG A 263 14.28 16.30 -1.11
N ASN A 264 14.44 16.41 0.21
CA ASN A 264 15.73 16.18 0.85
C ASN A 264 16.18 14.73 0.72
N ILE A 265 15.27 13.75 0.79
CA ILE A 265 15.59 12.34 0.55
C ILE A 265 16.04 12.13 -0.88
N TRP A 266 15.36 12.71 -1.85
CA TRP A 266 15.74 12.65 -3.27
C TRP A 266 17.11 13.30 -3.53
N LEU A 267 17.38 14.45 -2.92
CA LEU A 267 18.66 15.13 -3.04
C LEU A 267 19.78 14.34 -2.36
N HIS A 268 19.56 13.90 -1.12
CA HIS A 268 20.49 13.04 -0.40
C HIS A 268 20.82 11.82 -1.22
N ALA A 269 19.80 11.25 -1.85
CA ALA A 269 19.97 10.11 -2.70
C ALA A 269 20.99 10.39 -3.80
N HIS A 270 20.69 11.36 -4.65
CA HIS A 270 21.57 11.79 -5.74
C HIS A 270 22.97 12.19 -5.26
N TYR A 271 23.06 12.88 -4.13
CA TYR A 271 24.33 13.27 -3.53
C TYR A 271 25.19 12.05 -3.19
N SER A 272 24.62 11.04 -2.53
CA SER A 272 25.35 9.82 -2.15
C SER A 272 25.77 8.94 -3.32
N ALA A 273 25.20 9.12 -4.53
CA ALA A 273 25.66 8.42 -5.73
C ALA A 273 26.74 9.17 -6.52
N LEU A 274 27.05 10.41 -6.16
CA LEU A 274 28.24 11.08 -6.65
C LEU A 274 29.43 10.37 -5.97
N LEU A 275 30.09 9.49 -6.72
CA LEU A 275 31.23 8.69 -6.25
C LEU A 275 32.31 9.58 -5.61
N ASP A 276 33.15 8.98 -4.75
CA ASP A 276 34.33 9.63 -4.17
C ASP A 276 35.18 10.28 -5.27
N GLY A 277 35.21 11.62 -5.31
CA GLY A 277 36.01 12.40 -6.28
C GLY A 277 35.28 13.52 -7.01
N ASP A 278 33.97 13.72 -6.81
CA ASP A 278 33.29 14.90 -7.31
C ASP A 278 33.54 16.10 -6.36
N ASP A 279 34.19 17.16 -6.85
CA ASP A 279 34.46 18.41 -6.10
C ASP A 279 33.18 19.01 -5.49
N MET A 280 32.01 18.66 -6.05
CA MET A 280 30.69 19.01 -5.50
C MET A 280 30.47 18.57 -4.05
N LEU A 281 31.13 17.50 -3.58
CA LEU A 281 31.00 17.02 -2.20
C LEU A 281 31.62 17.97 -1.16
N GLN A 282 32.47 18.90 -1.59
CA GLN A 282 33.11 19.88 -0.71
C GLN A 282 32.38 21.23 -0.66
N ASP A 283 31.37 21.42 -1.52
CA ASP A 283 30.64 22.68 -1.58
C ASP A 283 29.66 22.82 -0.41
N ARG A 284 30.10 23.50 0.65
CA ARG A 284 29.28 23.80 1.83
C ARG A 284 28.04 24.66 1.50
N THR A 285 28.00 25.33 0.34
CA THR A 285 26.84 26.13 -0.09
C THR A 285 25.67 25.27 -0.56
N LEU A 286 25.87 23.95 -0.65
CA LEU A 286 24.81 23.00 -0.98
C LEU A 286 23.84 22.75 0.19
N PHE A 287 24.33 22.88 1.43
CA PHE A 287 23.58 22.52 2.64
C PHE A 287 23.01 23.76 3.33
N LYS A 288 21.89 23.58 4.02
CA LYS A 288 21.35 24.65 4.87
C LYS A 288 22.30 24.89 6.05
N PRO A 289 22.47 26.15 6.51
CA PRO A 289 23.38 26.47 7.61
C PRO A 289 23.07 25.72 8.93
N ASP A 290 21.81 25.34 9.15
CA ASP A 290 21.34 24.59 10.33
C ASP A 290 21.55 23.07 10.24
N SER A 291 22.10 22.57 9.13
CA SER A 291 22.33 21.14 8.89
C SER A 291 23.59 20.65 9.62
N ILE A 292 23.55 20.56 10.94
CA ILE A 292 24.67 20.11 11.77
C ILE A 292 24.84 18.58 11.71
N ASP A 293 23.77 17.84 11.38
CA ASP A 293 23.75 16.38 11.37
C ASP A 293 24.10 15.80 9.97
N PRO A 294 25.31 15.24 9.77
CA PRO A 294 25.70 14.64 8.51
C PRO A 294 24.90 13.37 8.16
N SER A 295 24.21 12.75 9.12
CA SER A 295 23.31 11.61 8.85
C SER A 295 21.97 12.05 8.27
N LYS A 296 21.61 13.34 8.39
CA LYS A 296 20.33 13.91 7.95
C LYS A 296 20.54 15.26 7.24
N PRO A 297 21.29 15.29 6.13
CA PRO A 297 21.62 16.54 5.47
C PRO A 297 20.35 17.25 4.99
N ARG A 298 20.28 18.55 5.29
CA ARG A 298 19.27 19.45 4.75
C ARG A 298 19.87 20.24 3.61
N PHE A 299 19.32 20.07 2.41
CA PHE A 299 19.82 20.73 1.21
C PHE A 299 19.14 22.09 1.00
N LEU A 300 19.88 23.05 0.43
CA LEU A 300 19.31 24.29 -0.08
C LEU A 300 18.64 24.02 -1.43
N HIS A 301 17.31 23.87 -1.44
CA HIS A 301 16.55 23.49 -2.64
C HIS A 301 16.66 24.49 -3.81
N HIS A 302 17.08 25.73 -3.54
CA HIS A 302 17.31 26.73 -4.57
C HIS A 302 18.71 26.69 -5.19
N HIS A 303 19.64 25.91 -4.63
CA HIS A 303 20.96 25.70 -5.20
C HIS A 303 20.85 25.14 -6.64
N PRO A 304 21.67 25.59 -7.61
CA PRO A 304 21.54 25.18 -9.01
C PRO A 304 21.56 23.65 -9.21
N TRP A 305 22.45 22.94 -8.51
CA TRP A 305 22.49 21.48 -8.52
C TRP A 305 21.19 20.87 -7.97
N ALA A 306 20.68 21.39 -6.85
CA ALA A 306 19.48 20.87 -6.22
C ALA A 306 18.26 21.04 -7.12
N ARG A 307 18.11 22.20 -7.77
CA ARG A 307 17.04 22.45 -8.76
C ARG A 307 17.11 21.48 -9.94
N LYS A 308 18.29 21.30 -10.53
CA LYS A 308 18.51 20.37 -11.65
C LYS A 308 18.19 18.93 -11.27
N THR A 309 18.53 18.53 -10.05
CA THR A 309 18.25 17.18 -9.52
C THR A 309 16.78 16.98 -9.19
N LEU A 310 16.13 17.96 -8.54
CA LEU A 310 14.71 17.92 -8.23
C LEU A 310 13.82 17.95 -9.49
N ALA A 311 14.27 18.57 -10.59
CA ALA A 311 13.55 18.54 -11.86
C ALA A 311 13.40 17.12 -12.45
N LYS A 312 14.21 16.16 -11.99
CA LYS A 312 14.13 14.74 -12.38
C LYS A 312 13.27 13.91 -11.42
N MET A 313 12.87 14.49 -10.29
CA MET A 313 12.06 13.80 -9.29
C MET A 313 10.67 13.52 -9.88
N PRO A 314 10.14 12.29 -9.74
CA PRO A 314 8.74 12.02 -10.08
C PRO A 314 7.80 12.97 -9.33
N ASP A 315 6.68 13.30 -9.96
CA ASP A 315 5.63 14.10 -9.30
C ASP A 315 4.87 13.21 -8.30
N TYR A 316 5.34 13.20 -7.05
CA TYR A 316 4.74 12.42 -5.99
C TYR A 316 3.52 13.11 -5.42
N ARG A 317 2.38 12.42 -5.50
CA ARG A 317 1.16 12.78 -4.78
C ARG A 317 1.27 12.41 -3.32
N LEU A 318 1.14 13.38 -2.43
CA LEU A 318 1.11 13.12 -1.00
C LEU A 318 -0.21 12.48 -0.60
N VAL A 319 -0.11 11.32 0.05
CA VAL A 319 -1.26 10.61 0.60
C VAL A 319 -1.03 10.28 2.06
N ILE A 320 -2.12 10.20 2.79
CA ILE A 320 -2.19 9.60 4.10
C ILE A 320 -2.66 8.16 3.91
N VAL A 321 -1.96 7.21 4.52
CA VAL A 321 -2.46 5.84 4.53
C VAL A 321 -3.34 5.63 5.73
N VAL A 322 -4.58 5.22 5.49
CA VAL A 322 -5.52 4.87 6.54
C VAL A 322 -5.71 3.36 6.47
N ARG A 323 -5.41 2.66 7.55
CA ARG A 323 -5.52 1.22 7.71
C ARG A 323 -6.65 0.90 8.69
N MET A 324 -7.46 -0.09 8.37
CA MET A 324 -8.41 -0.66 9.32
C MET A 324 -7.70 -1.65 10.25
N CYS A 325 -7.83 -1.47 11.56
CA CYS A 325 -7.27 -2.37 12.56
C CYS A 325 -7.98 -3.73 12.50
N LYS A 326 -7.18 -4.81 12.56
CA LYS A 326 -7.65 -6.19 12.36
C LYS A 326 -8.12 -6.87 13.64
N ASP A 327 -7.79 -6.34 14.82
CA ASP A 327 -8.12 -7.00 16.10
C ASP A 327 -9.63 -7.11 16.32
N TYR A 328 -10.41 -6.10 15.87
CA TYR A 328 -11.88 -6.13 15.90
C TYR A 328 -12.52 -7.01 14.82
N ILE A 329 -11.78 -7.31 13.74
CA ILE A 329 -12.29 -8.16 12.64
C ILE A 329 -12.33 -9.63 13.09
N HIS A 330 -11.40 -10.04 13.94
CA HIS A 330 -11.36 -11.41 14.45
C HIS A 330 -12.55 -11.72 15.37
N ASP A 331 -12.95 -10.78 16.20
CA ASP A 331 -14.11 -10.95 17.08
C ASP A 331 -15.43 -11.03 16.28
N ALA A 332 -15.56 -10.22 15.23
CA ALA A 332 -16.70 -10.28 14.31
C ALA A 332 -16.75 -11.59 13.47
N SER A 333 -15.59 -12.14 13.11
CA SER A 333 -15.52 -13.38 12.32
C SER A 333 -15.95 -14.63 13.11
N HIS A 334 -15.84 -14.60 14.45
CA HIS A 334 -16.43 -15.62 15.32
C HIS A 334 -17.97 -15.59 15.31
N LEU A 335 -18.57 -14.42 15.13
CA LEU A 335 -20.03 -14.28 15.02
C LEU A 335 -20.56 -14.76 13.67
N TYR A 336 -19.81 -14.62 12.58
CA TYR A 336 -20.23 -15.11 11.26
C TYR A 336 -20.04 -16.62 11.07
N ARG A 337 -19.05 -17.26 11.72
CA ARG A 337 -18.86 -18.72 11.63
C ARG A 337 -19.91 -19.56 12.38
N LYS A 338 -20.61 -19.00 13.36
CA LYS A 338 -21.64 -19.74 14.11
C LYS A 338 -22.96 -19.92 13.35
N ASN A 339 -23.22 -19.15 12.28
CA ASN A 339 -24.53 -19.16 11.62
C ASN A 339 -24.55 -19.83 10.24
N GLU A 340 -23.41 -20.30 9.69
CA GLU A 340 -23.36 -20.88 8.33
C GLU A 340 -22.41 -22.08 8.16
N MET A 341 -22.39 -23.04 9.09
CA MET A 341 -21.91 -24.38 8.75
C MET A 341 -22.90 -25.47 9.20
N PRO A 342 -23.63 -26.11 8.27
CA PRO A 342 -24.10 -27.47 8.49
C PRO A 342 -22.86 -28.36 8.66
N GLU A 343 -22.90 -29.27 9.63
CA GLU A 343 -21.87 -30.28 9.90
C GLU A 343 -21.40 -30.94 8.59
N ARG A 344 -20.18 -30.63 8.14
CA ARG A 344 -19.51 -31.41 7.11
C ARG A 344 -18.68 -32.49 7.78
N ARG A 345 -19.16 -33.73 7.66
CA ARG A 345 -18.36 -34.95 7.83
C ARG A 345 -17.07 -34.82 7.03
N VAL A 346 -15.96 -35.12 7.70
CA VAL A 346 -14.63 -35.22 7.12
C VAL A 346 -14.59 -36.43 6.18
N ALA A 347 -14.41 -36.18 4.89
CA ALA A 347 -13.96 -37.19 3.93
C ALA A 347 -13.20 -36.50 2.78
N GLY A 348 -11.97 -36.95 2.53
CA GLY A 348 -11.27 -36.80 1.25
C GLY A 348 -10.39 -35.54 1.09
N ALA A 349 -9.08 -35.76 1.09
CA ALA A 349 -8.10 -34.80 0.60
C ALA A 349 -8.38 -34.47 -0.88
N ASN A 350 -8.60 -33.20 -1.21
CA ASN A 350 -8.69 -32.74 -2.59
C ASN A 350 -7.32 -32.23 -3.07
N VAL A 351 -6.73 -33.02 -3.96
CA VAL A 351 -5.70 -32.65 -4.92
C VAL A 351 -6.25 -31.52 -5.80
N LEU A 352 -5.46 -30.46 -6.00
CA LEU A 352 -5.77 -29.40 -6.97
C LEU A 352 -5.86 -29.98 -8.38
N PRO A 353 -6.72 -29.45 -9.29
CA PRO A 353 -6.73 -29.90 -10.67
C PRO A 353 -5.41 -29.52 -11.34
N ALA A 354 -4.59 -30.53 -11.63
CA ALA A 354 -3.56 -30.45 -12.64
C ALA A 354 -4.27 -30.23 -13.98
N ASN A 355 -4.26 -28.99 -14.47
CA ASN A 355 -4.40 -28.59 -15.89
C ASN A 355 -4.46 -27.06 -15.98
N PHE A 356 -3.31 -26.41 -15.76
CA PHE A 356 -3.01 -25.11 -16.34
C PHE A 356 -1.70 -25.26 -17.10
N SER A 357 -1.81 -25.65 -18.37
CA SER A 357 -0.70 -25.64 -19.31
C SER A 357 -0.37 -24.19 -19.65
N PHE A 358 0.83 -23.75 -19.27
CA PHE A 358 1.43 -22.52 -19.76
C PHE A 358 1.87 -22.76 -21.22
N HIS A 359 1.20 -22.11 -22.17
CA HIS A 359 1.80 -21.77 -23.46
C HIS A 359 2.28 -20.32 -23.40
N GLY A 360 3.47 -20.13 -22.83
CA GLY A 360 4.27 -18.93 -23.00
C GLY A 360 5.57 -19.36 -23.65
N GLY A 361 5.66 -19.22 -24.97
CA GLY A 361 6.89 -19.44 -25.71
C GLY A 361 7.94 -18.43 -25.26
N PHE A 362 9.01 -18.93 -24.66
CA PHE A 362 10.30 -18.27 -24.69
C PHE A 362 10.95 -18.65 -26.03
N GLU A 363 10.92 -17.75 -27.00
CA GLU A 363 11.92 -17.77 -28.06
C GLU A 363 13.18 -17.06 -27.55
N GLN A 364 14.31 -17.69 -27.83
CA GLN A 364 15.66 -17.33 -27.41
C GLN A 364 16.19 -16.10 -28.11
#